data_AF-A0A6G8FGG1-F1
#
_entry.id   AF-A0A6G8FGG1-F1
#
_cell.length_a   1.000
_cell.length_b   1.000
_cell.length_c   1.000
_cell.angle_alpha   90.00
_cell.angle_beta   90.00
_cell.angle_gamma   90.00
#
_symmetry.space_group_name_H-M   'P 1'
#
loop_
_entity.id
_entity.type
_entity.pdbx_description
1 polymer ?
#
loop_
_entity_poly.entity_id
_entity_poly.type
_entity_poly.pdbx_seq_one_letter_code
_entity_poly.pdbx_strand_id
1 'polypeptide(L)'
;MTGLGVESAAVALLRELIREACVNDGTPESGQEIRNVRVLQRFLAEAVAAGALETHVLESAPGRASLVARVKGTDPSAPALGLLGHLDVVPVDPDGWTHNPFGGELIDGEVWGRGAVDMLYLTAAFACVLREVALAPEKPRGDLVLLAVADEEAGGEYGIHWLMREHAAIARVDEALSESGGMRMGRHVAIEVAEKGSAGRRLTVTGRPGHASVPYGAENAALRLGEILQRLGEAVPAAEIGELWDGFVAARIEDPDLAERLRDPVRLDAALPKLGGIAGYAHAVSRITISPTVVRAGSLHNVIPGSASVDLDIRTLPGVGDDEVDQLLAAVLGPLAEGARIEHLRGWAATASSAQTPLFAAIASAVETIAGAPVVPIMAAGGSDARVLRELGIPAYGFGLLGPEWTYERYREGMHGNDERIDLESIELTVAALRRIVAERVGSLG
;
A
#
# COMPACT_ATOMS: atom_id res chain seq x y z
N MET A 1 -5.09 -4.62 34.90
CA MET A 1 -6.50 -4.88 35.26
C MET A 1 -7.23 -3.56 35.43
N THR A 2 -7.82 -3.06 34.34
CA THR A 2 -8.65 -1.85 34.30
C THR A 2 -9.85 -2.17 33.39
N GLY A 3 -11.04 -2.21 33.98
CA GLY A 3 -12.35 -2.03 33.32
C GLY A 3 -12.73 -2.93 32.15
N LEU A 4 -13.25 -4.13 32.43
CA LEU A 4 -14.25 -4.76 31.56
C LEU A 4 -15.52 -3.88 31.59
N GLY A 5 -15.94 -3.32 30.44
CA GLY A 5 -17.32 -2.85 30.30
C GLY A 5 -17.69 -1.87 29.18
N VAL A 6 -16.76 -1.16 28.55
CA VAL A 6 -17.09 -0.25 27.44
C VAL A 6 -16.16 -0.53 26.26
N GLU A 7 -16.76 -0.97 25.16
CA GLU A 7 -16.10 -1.10 23.86
C GLU A 7 -15.51 0.25 23.43
N SER A 8 -14.26 0.27 22.98
CA SER A 8 -13.63 1.51 22.55
C SER A 8 -14.35 2.08 21.31
N ALA A 9 -14.40 3.40 21.18
CA ALA A 9 -15.08 4.05 20.05
C ALA A 9 -14.51 3.59 18.69
N ALA A 10 -13.21 3.31 18.62
CA ALA A 10 -12.55 2.82 17.41
C ALA A 10 -13.02 1.41 17.05
N VAL A 11 -13.18 0.51 18.03
CA VAL A 11 -13.66 -0.86 17.81
C VAL A 11 -15.12 -0.84 17.34
N ALA A 12 -15.98 -0.07 18.00
CA ALA A 12 -17.38 0.07 17.61
C ALA A 12 -17.50 0.64 16.18
N LEU A 13 -16.74 1.68 15.86
CA LEU A 13 -16.71 2.29 14.54
C LEU A 13 -16.22 1.32 13.46
N LEU A 14 -15.11 0.60 13.71
CA LEU A 14 -14.59 -0.42 12.79
C LEU A 14 -15.67 -1.45 12.44
N ARG A 15 -16.38 -1.96 13.44
CA ARG A 15 -17.42 -2.97 13.22
C ARG A 15 -18.59 -2.43 12.39
N GLU A 16 -18.96 -1.16 12.55
CA GLU A 16 -19.94 -0.52 11.67
C GLU A 16 -19.42 -0.41 10.23
N LEU A 17 -18.17 0.03 10.05
CA LEU A 17 -17.57 0.18 8.71
C LEU A 17 -17.49 -1.17 7.95
N ILE A 18 -17.11 -2.25 8.63
CA ILE A 18 -17.06 -3.60 8.05
C ILE A 18 -18.46 -4.04 7.56
N ARG A 19 -19.52 -3.74 8.32
CA ARG A 19 -20.88 -4.17 8.00
C ARG A 19 -21.47 -3.49 6.77
N GLU A 20 -20.96 -2.33 6.40
CA GLU A 20 -21.39 -1.66 5.18
C GLU A 20 -20.88 -2.37 3.92
N ALA A 21 -19.90 -3.27 4.02
CA ALA A 21 -19.45 -4.13 2.92
C ALA A 21 -19.19 -3.33 1.64
N CYS A 22 -18.35 -2.30 1.72
CA CYS A 22 -18.01 -1.44 0.59
C CYS A 22 -17.04 -2.15 -0.39
N VAL A 23 -17.51 -3.24 -1.01
CA VAL A 23 -16.67 -4.13 -1.82
C VAL A 23 -16.35 -3.51 -3.18
N ASN A 24 -15.07 -3.30 -3.46
CA ASN A 24 -14.57 -2.82 -4.75
C ASN A 24 -13.99 -3.98 -5.56
N ASP A 25 -14.65 -4.34 -6.65
CA ASP A 25 -14.23 -5.40 -7.58
C ASP A 25 -13.48 -4.86 -8.81
N GLY A 26 -13.16 -3.56 -8.83
CA GLY A 26 -12.50 -2.87 -9.93
C GLY A 26 -13.44 -2.36 -11.04
N THR A 27 -14.75 -2.56 -10.93
CA THR A 27 -15.74 -1.95 -11.82
C THR A 27 -16.16 -0.56 -11.34
N PRO A 28 -16.51 0.40 -12.21
CA PRO A 28 -16.92 1.74 -11.79
C PRO A 28 -18.09 1.75 -10.79
N GLU A 29 -19.02 0.80 -10.90
CA GLU A 29 -20.25 0.74 -10.09
C GLU A 29 -20.08 0.05 -8.72
N SER A 30 -18.94 -0.60 -8.45
CA SER A 30 -18.68 -1.25 -7.15
C SER A 30 -18.23 -0.25 -6.08
N GLY A 31 -17.67 -0.71 -4.95
CA GLY A 31 -17.30 0.09 -3.79
C GLY A 31 -18.50 0.52 -2.97
N GLN A 32 -19.31 1.45 -3.47
CA GLN A 32 -20.46 2.05 -2.74
C GLN A 32 -20.03 2.65 -1.39
N GLU A 33 -18.85 3.27 -1.35
CA GLU A 33 -18.17 3.87 -0.19
C GLU A 33 -19.00 4.98 0.45
N ILE A 34 -19.99 5.55 -0.26
CA ILE A 34 -21.01 6.44 0.32
C ILE A 34 -21.67 5.85 1.58
N ARG A 35 -21.75 4.52 1.71
CA ARG A 35 -22.25 3.84 2.91
C ARG A 35 -21.33 4.08 4.11
N ASN A 36 -20.02 3.84 3.96
CA ASN A 36 -19.02 4.13 4.98
C ASN A 36 -18.88 5.63 5.26
N VAL A 37 -19.01 6.50 4.25
CA VAL A 37 -19.10 7.95 4.46
C VAL A 37 -20.26 8.30 5.40
N ARG A 38 -21.44 7.70 5.23
CA ARG A 38 -22.59 7.94 6.12
C ARG A 38 -22.33 7.48 7.56
N VAL A 39 -21.59 6.38 7.75
CA VAL A 39 -21.15 5.93 9.09
C VAL A 39 -20.27 7.01 9.73
N LEU A 40 -19.26 7.48 9.00
CA LEU A 40 -18.34 8.53 9.49
C LEU A 40 -19.06 9.86 9.76
N GLN A 41 -20.00 10.28 8.90
CA GLN A 41 -20.80 11.48 9.15
C GLN A 41 -21.61 11.39 10.45
N ARG A 42 -22.20 10.23 10.76
CA ARG A 42 -22.90 10.01 12.04
C ARG A 42 -21.92 10.07 13.21
N PHE A 43 -20.77 9.41 13.09
CA PHE A 43 -19.75 9.37 14.12
C PHE A 43 -19.20 10.77 14.45
N LEU A 44 -19.03 11.62 13.43
CA LEU A 44 -18.47 12.97 13.55
C LEU A 44 -19.52 14.06 13.81
N ALA A 45 -20.81 13.72 13.84
CA ALA A 45 -21.92 14.69 13.87
C ALA A 45 -21.86 15.66 15.06
N GLU A 46 -21.42 15.20 16.23
CA GLU A 46 -21.27 16.04 17.43
C GLU A 46 -20.24 17.16 17.23
N ALA A 47 -19.08 16.82 16.67
CA ALA A 47 -18.00 17.78 16.41
C ALA A 47 -18.41 18.81 15.34
N VAL A 48 -19.17 18.38 14.33
CA VAL A 48 -19.74 19.27 13.32
C VAL A 48 -20.79 20.20 13.93
N ALA A 49 -21.71 19.67 14.75
CA ALA A 49 -22.74 20.46 15.42
C ALA A 49 -22.16 21.49 16.40
N ALA A 50 -21.02 21.18 17.03
CA ALA A 50 -20.26 22.12 17.86
C ALA A 50 -19.52 23.21 17.05
N GLY A 51 -19.51 23.13 15.71
CA GLY A 51 -18.75 24.03 14.84
C GLY A 51 -17.24 23.85 14.94
N ALA A 52 -16.79 22.69 15.44
CA ALA A 52 -15.38 22.39 15.66
C ALA A 52 -14.74 21.58 14.52
N LEU A 53 -15.56 21.00 13.63
CA LEU A 53 -15.14 20.19 12.50
C LEU A 53 -15.88 20.60 11.23
N GLU A 54 -15.13 20.83 10.15
CA GLU A 54 -15.67 21.06 8.80
C GLU A 54 -15.61 19.74 8.01
N THR A 55 -16.67 19.41 7.26
CA THR A 55 -16.74 18.16 6.47
C THR A 55 -17.23 18.40 5.05
N HIS A 56 -16.60 17.73 4.08
CA HIS A 56 -16.99 17.72 2.67
C HIS A 56 -17.17 16.29 2.19
N VAL A 57 -18.33 15.97 1.61
CA VAL A 57 -18.56 14.71 0.91
C VAL A 57 -18.44 14.98 -0.58
N LEU A 58 -17.53 14.27 -1.24
CA LEU A 58 -17.15 14.49 -2.63
C LEU A 58 -17.31 13.18 -3.39
N GLU A 59 -18.15 13.18 -4.42
CA GLU A 59 -18.55 11.98 -5.15
C GLU A 59 -18.06 12.08 -6.61
N SER A 60 -17.14 11.20 -6.99
CA SER A 60 -16.50 11.18 -8.31
C SER A 60 -17.31 10.37 -9.34
N ALA A 61 -18.07 9.40 -8.87
CA ALA A 61 -19.04 8.59 -9.61
C ALA A 61 -20.15 8.10 -8.66
N PRO A 62 -21.31 7.66 -9.16
CA PRO A 62 -22.42 7.22 -8.30
C PRO A 62 -21.99 6.15 -7.28
N GLY A 63 -22.05 6.49 -5.99
CA GLY A 63 -21.65 5.64 -4.87
C GLY A 63 -20.17 5.74 -4.48
N ARG A 64 -19.29 6.25 -5.36
CA ARG A 64 -17.85 6.46 -5.13
C ARG A 64 -17.62 7.78 -4.43
N ALA A 65 -17.80 7.79 -3.12
CA ALA A 65 -17.73 9.00 -2.30
C ALA A 65 -16.55 8.98 -1.34
N SER A 66 -15.82 10.09 -1.31
CA SER A 66 -14.80 10.38 -0.30
C SER A 66 -15.32 11.41 0.71
N LEU A 67 -14.82 11.36 1.94
CA LEU A 67 -15.07 12.33 2.99
C LEU A 67 -13.76 13.03 3.37
N VAL A 68 -13.74 14.35 3.27
CA VAL A 68 -12.68 15.19 3.85
C VAL A 68 -13.23 15.86 5.10
N ALA A 69 -12.61 15.62 6.25
CA ALA A 69 -12.99 16.24 7.52
C ALA A 69 -11.80 16.97 8.15
N ARG A 70 -11.95 18.26 8.46
CA ARG A 70 -10.85 19.14 8.88
C ARG A 70 -11.15 19.81 10.21
N VAL A 71 -10.25 19.64 11.17
CA VAL A 71 -10.14 20.51 12.34
C VAL A 71 -9.14 21.61 12.00
N LYS A 72 -9.62 22.86 11.97
CA LYS A 72 -8.79 24.01 11.65
C LYS A 72 -7.92 24.42 12.84
N GLY A 73 -6.63 24.51 12.62
CA GLY A 73 -5.65 24.97 13.58
C GLY A 73 -5.66 26.48 13.80
N THR A 74 -4.96 26.91 14.85
CA THR A 74 -4.85 28.33 15.21
C THR A 74 -3.73 29.06 14.46
N ASP A 75 -2.73 28.35 13.96
CA ASP A 75 -1.55 28.91 13.28
C ASP A 75 -1.54 28.49 11.80
N PRO A 76 -1.84 29.41 10.86
CA PRO A 76 -1.83 29.12 9.41
C PRO A 76 -0.45 28.75 8.84
N SER A 77 0.63 28.93 9.60
CA SER A 77 2.00 28.56 9.20
C SER A 77 2.44 27.19 9.73
N ALA A 78 1.65 26.59 10.64
CA ALA A 78 1.90 25.24 11.12
C ALA A 78 1.46 24.21 10.06
N PRO A 79 2.19 23.10 9.91
CA PRO A 79 1.87 22.08 8.91
C PRO A 79 0.52 21.41 9.20
N ALA A 80 -0.23 21.14 8.14
CA ALA A 80 -1.43 20.32 8.19
C ALA A 80 -1.06 18.83 8.16
N LEU A 81 -1.48 18.07 9.17
CA LEU A 81 -1.32 16.62 9.23
C LEU A 81 -2.54 15.92 8.63
N GLY A 82 -2.31 15.12 7.59
CA GLY A 82 -3.29 14.22 7.00
C GLY A 82 -3.34 12.85 7.70
N LEU A 83 -4.55 12.35 7.91
CA LEU A 83 -4.85 10.98 8.27
C LEU A 83 -5.58 10.36 7.06
N LEU A 84 -4.85 9.65 6.21
CA LEU A 84 -5.33 9.12 4.94
C LEU A 84 -5.72 7.66 5.09
N GLY A 85 -7.01 7.36 5.01
CA GLY A 85 -7.51 5.98 4.99
C GLY A 85 -8.57 5.77 3.91
N HIS A 86 -8.63 4.56 3.37
CA HIS A 86 -9.65 4.18 2.39
C HIS A 86 -10.88 3.57 3.05
N LEU A 87 -11.97 3.48 2.28
CA LEU A 87 -13.30 3.09 2.74
C LEU A 87 -13.84 1.84 2.04
N ASP A 88 -13.21 1.40 0.97
CA ASP A 88 -13.52 0.18 0.26
C ASP A 88 -12.74 -1.01 0.80
N VAL A 89 -13.09 -2.20 0.31
CA VAL A 89 -12.41 -3.46 0.62
C VAL A 89 -12.44 -4.38 -0.60
N VAL A 90 -11.47 -5.29 -0.72
CA VAL A 90 -11.49 -6.31 -1.78
C VAL A 90 -12.67 -7.31 -1.67
N PRO A 91 -13.03 -8.01 -2.77
CA PRO A 91 -13.98 -9.10 -2.75
C PRO A 91 -13.59 -10.25 -1.81
N VAL A 92 -14.58 -11.04 -1.44
CA VAL A 92 -14.42 -12.25 -0.60
C VAL A 92 -15.02 -13.45 -1.30
N ASP A 93 -14.45 -14.62 -1.05
CA ASP A 93 -15.10 -15.91 -1.31
C ASP A 93 -15.73 -16.41 0.00
N PRO A 94 -17.07 -16.36 0.17
CA PRO A 94 -17.71 -16.71 1.43
C PRO A 94 -17.41 -18.14 1.90
N ASP A 95 -17.15 -19.08 0.99
CA ASP A 95 -16.86 -20.48 1.34
C ASP A 95 -15.50 -20.62 2.04
N GLY A 96 -14.62 -19.63 1.88
CA GLY A 96 -13.32 -19.56 2.52
C GLY A 96 -13.33 -19.03 3.96
N TRP A 97 -14.48 -18.56 4.46
CA TRP A 97 -14.57 -17.85 5.74
C TRP A 97 -15.24 -18.68 6.84
N THR A 98 -14.62 -18.69 8.02
CA THR A 98 -15.14 -19.33 9.23
C THR A 98 -16.27 -18.51 9.85
N HIS A 99 -16.19 -17.18 9.75
CA HIS A 99 -17.17 -16.21 10.26
C HIS A 99 -17.70 -15.32 9.14
N ASN A 100 -18.81 -14.62 9.36
CA ASN A 100 -19.36 -13.74 8.33
C ASN A 100 -18.33 -12.63 7.96
N PRO A 101 -17.85 -12.56 6.70
CA PRO A 101 -16.84 -11.57 6.30
C PRO A 101 -17.28 -10.12 6.50
N PHE A 102 -18.58 -9.85 6.55
CA PHE A 102 -19.12 -8.50 6.77
C PHE A 102 -19.91 -8.41 8.07
N GLY A 103 -19.66 -9.32 9.03
CA GLY A 103 -20.33 -9.32 10.33
C GLY A 103 -19.83 -8.24 11.29
N GLY A 104 -18.53 -7.91 11.22
CA GLY A 104 -17.88 -7.06 12.22
C GLY A 104 -18.05 -7.66 13.62
N GLU A 105 -17.82 -8.97 13.74
CA GLU A 105 -18.06 -9.72 14.96
C GLU A 105 -16.84 -9.61 15.89
N LEU A 106 -17.08 -9.36 17.17
CA LEU A 106 -16.03 -9.39 18.19
C LEU A 106 -16.00 -10.79 18.80
N ILE A 107 -14.98 -11.57 18.45
CA ILE A 107 -14.83 -12.98 18.85
C ILE A 107 -13.44 -13.16 19.43
N ASP A 108 -13.36 -13.70 20.65
CA ASP A 108 -12.11 -13.99 21.36
C ASP A 108 -11.10 -12.82 21.43
N GLY A 109 -11.61 -11.59 21.49
CA GLY A 109 -10.78 -10.39 21.56
C GLY A 109 -10.25 -9.91 20.21
N GLU A 110 -10.79 -10.42 19.09
CA GLU A 110 -10.48 -9.97 17.74
C GLU A 110 -11.77 -9.51 17.03
N VAL A 111 -11.69 -8.44 16.26
CA VAL A 111 -12.75 -8.01 15.34
C VAL A 111 -12.55 -8.76 14.03
N TRP A 112 -13.52 -9.60 13.67
CA TRP A 112 -13.52 -10.40 12.45
C TRP A 112 -14.30 -9.68 11.34
N GLY A 113 -13.69 -9.67 10.16
CA GLY A 113 -14.31 -9.20 8.93
C GLY A 113 -13.31 -8.64 7.93
N ARG A 114 -13.72 -8.63 6.66
CA ARG A 114 -12.97 -8.02 5.58
C ARG A 114 -12.83 -6.53 5.85
N GLY A 115 -11.60 -6.04 5.84
CA GLY A 115 -11.24 -4.67 6.22
C GLY A 115 -10.80 -4.49 7.66
N ALA A 116 -10.78 -5.57 8.48
CA ALA A 116 -10.28 -5.50 9.85
C ALA A 116 -8.78 -5.15 9.92
N VAL A 117 -8.00 -5.50 8.90
CA VAL A 117 -6.57 -5.19 8.75
C VAL A 117 -6.36 -4.19 7.61
N ASP A 118 -7.00 -4.38 6.45
CA ASP A 118 -6.82 -3.55 5.26
C ASP A 118 -8.13 -2.85 4.83
N MET A 119 -8.37 -1.60 5.23
CA MET A 119 -7.63 -0.85 6.25
C MET A 119 -8.55 -0.19 7.29
N LEU A 120 -9.80 -0.64 7.39
CA LEU A 120 -10.86 0.08 8.10
C LEU A 120 -10.55 0.31 9.59
N TYR A 121 -9.67 -0.49 10.23
CA TYR A 121 -9.25 -0.24 11.61
C TYR A 121 -8.44 1.05 11.76
N LEU A 122 -7.58 1.35 10.77
CA LEU A 122 -6.84 2.61 10.71
C LEU A 122 -7.80 3.76 10.44
N THR A 123 -8.70 3.62 9.47
CA THR A 123 -9.72 4.63 9.18
C THR A 123 -10.58 4.93 10.42
N ALA A 124 -10.96 3.91 11.19
CA ALA A 124 -11.69 4.07 12.45
C ALA A 124 -10.83 4.78 13.53
N ALA A 125 -9.57 4.38 13.69
CA ALA A 125 -8.66 5.00 14.65
C ALA A 125 -8.38 6.48 14.31
N PHE A 126 -8.17 6.80 13.03
CA PHE A 126 -8.00 8.16 12.52
C PHE A 126 -9.23 9.02 12.80
N ALA A 127 -10.43 8.53 12.49
CA ALA A 127 -11.67 9.25 12.77
C ALA A 127 -11.87 9.49 14.28
N CYS A 128 -11.50 8.53 15.13
CA CYS A 128 -11.56 8.69 16.58
C CYS A 128 -10.64 9.82 17.07
N VAL A 129 -9.37 9.81 16.67
CA VAL A 129 -8.40 10.83 17.08
C VAL A 129 -8.78 12.21 16.52
N LEU A 130 -9.26 12.28 15.27
CA LEU A 130 -9.81 13.52 14.70
C LEU A 130 -10.95 14.08 15.56
N ARG A 131 -11.91 13.23 15.94
CA ARG A 131 -13.06 13.63 16.78
C ARG A 131 -12.60 14.09 18.16
N GLU A 132 -11.63 13.41 18.77
CA GLU A 132 -11.07 13.81 20.06
C GLU A 132 -10.41 15.19 20.00
N VAL A 133 -9.62 15.45 18.96
CA VAL A 133 -9.00 16.77 18.74
C VAL A 133 -10.06 17.84 18.47
N ALA A 134 -11.09 17.53 17.69
CA ALA A 134 -12.18 18.47 17.41
C ALA A 134 -12.95 18.86 18.68
N LEU A 135 -13.18 17.92 19.60
CA LEU A 135 -13.93 18.14 20.83
C LEU A 135 -13.04 18.58 22.01
N ALA A 136 -11.73 18.68 21.82
CA ALA A 136 -10.82 19.15 22.85
C ALA A 136 -11.11 20.61 23.25
N PRO A 137 -10.87 21.02 24.51
CA PRO A 137 -11.07 22.40 24.94
C PRO A 137 -10.20 23.41 24.19
N GLU A 138 -9.01 22.97 23.75
CA GLU A 138 -8.05 23.78 23.03
C GLU A 138 -7.98 23.33 21.57
N LYS A 139 -7.95 24.30 20.66
CA LYS A 139 -7.74 24.04 19.24
C LYS A 139 -6.29 23.61 18.99
N PRO A 140 -6.05 22.71 18.02
CA PRO A 140 -4.68 22.40 17.62
C PRO A 140 -4.00 23.64 17.04
N ARG A 141 -2.67 23.68 17.11
CA ARG A 141 -1.84 24.67 16.42
C ARG A 141 -1.94 24.51 14.89
N GLY A 142 -1.73 23.29 14.38
CA GLY A 142 -1.84 22.96 12.95
C GLY A 142 -3.19 22.34 12.59
N ASP A 143 -3.50 22.28 11.30
CA ASP A 143 -4.72 21.59 10.83
C ASP A 143 -4.57 20.06 11.00
N LEU A 144 -5.63 19.39 11.42
CA LEU A 144 -5.75 17.93 11.36
C LEU A 144 -6.84 17.56 10.37
N VAL A 145 -6.49 16.75 9.37
CA VAL A 145 -7.38 16.45 8.24
C VAL A 145 -7.52 14.93 8.09
N LEU A 146 -8.74 14.42 8.21
CA LEU A 146 -9.08 13.07 7.77
C LEU A 146 -9.39 13.10 6.28
N LEU A 147 -8.67 12.28 5.52
CA LEU A 147 -8.93 11.96 4.13
C LEU A 147 -9.45 10.53 4.09
N ALA A 148 -10.77 10.36 4.15
CA ALA A 148 -11.43 9.06 4.07
C ALA A 148 -11.86 8.82 2.61
N VAL A 149 -11.03 8.13 1.84
CA VAL A 149 -11.11 8.09 0.37
C VAL A 149 -11.77 6.81 -0.15
N ALA A 150 -12.32 6.91 -1.36
CA ALA A 150 -12.88 5.77 -2.09
C ALA A 150 -11.81 5.10 -2.98
N ASP A 151 -12.14 3.92 -3.50
CA ASP A 151 -11.50 3.30 -4.66
C ASP A 151 -10.02 2.87 -4.54
N GLU A 152 -9.44 2.80 -3.34
CA GLU A 152 -8.01 2.45 -3.19
C GLU A 152 -7.73 1.06 -3.78
N GLU A 153 -8.60 0.09 -3.49
CA GLU A 153 -8.43 -1.33 -3.84
C GLU A 153 -8.50 -1.59 -5.36
N ALA A 154 -8.91 -0.57 -6.14
CA ALA A 154 -8.88 -0.58 -7.62
C ALA A 154 -7.93 0.48 -8.23
N GLY A 155 -7.06 1.06 -7.40
CA GLY A 155 -5.98 1.95 -7.80
C GLY A 155 -6.24 3.44 -7.56
N GLY A 156 -7.34 3.82 -6.93
CA GLY A 156 -7.60 5.16 -6.38
C GLY A 156 -7.99 6.23 -7.40
N GLU A 157 -8.35 5.88 -8.64
CA GLU A 157 -8.68 6.88 -9.69
C GLU A 157 -9.92 7.69 -9.32
N TYR A 158 -10.95 7.03 -8.77
CA TYR A 158 -12.16 7.67 -8.27
C TYR A 158 -11.97 8.26 -6.85
N GLY A 159 -10.86 7.95 -6.21
CA GLY A 159 -10.50 8.32 -4.85
C GLY A 159 -9.49 9.46 -4.77
N ILE A 160 -8.33 9.16 -4.19
CA ILE A 160 -7.27 10.15 -3.91
C ILE A 160 -6.79 10.87 -5.17
N HIS A 161 -6.70 10.19 -6.33
CA HIS A 161 -6.22 10.81 -7.56
C HIS A 161 -7.20 11.89 -8.03
N TRP A 162 -8.49 11.59 -8.10
CA TRP A 162 -9.52 12.56 -8.43
C TRP A 162 -9.62 13.66 -7.37
N LEU A 163 -9.53 13.32 -6.08
CA LEU A 163 -9.58 14.27 -4.99
C LEU A 163 -8.45 15.30 -5.07
N MET A 164 -7.21 14.85 -5.31
CA MET A 164 -6.06 15.73 -5.49
C MET A 164 -6.13 16.54 -6.79
N ARG A 165 -6.72 16.01 -7.86
CA ARG A 165 -6.84 16.70 -9.15
C ARG A 165 -7.91 17.80 -9.12
N GLU A 166 -9.10 17.51 -8.59
CA GLU A 166 -10.28 18.39 -8.68
C GLU A 166 -10.54 19.19 -7.39
N HIS A 167 -10.09 18.68 -6.23
CA HIS A 167 -10.45 19.21 -4.92
C HIS A 167 -9.24 19.44 -4.00
N ALA A 168 -8.04 19.63 -4.56
CA ALA A 168 -6.81 19.91 -3.79
C ALA A 168 -6.97 21.05 -2.77
N ALA A 169 -7.75 22.10 -3.09
CA ALA A 169 -7.97 23.22 -2.17
C ALA A 169 -8.60 22.81 -0.82
N ILE A 170 -9.34 21.70 -0.80
CA ILE A 170 -10.02 21.15 0.39
C ILE A 170 -9.16 20.05 1.03
N ALA A 171 -8.55 19.20 0.19
CA ALA A 171 -7.93 17.96 0.63
C ALA A 171 -6.41 18.04 0.87
N ARG A 172 -5.74 19.11 0.43
CA ARG A 172 -4.28 19.23 0.57
C ARG A 172 -3.85 19.30 2.04
N VAL A 173 -2.78 18.58 2.32
CA VAL A 173 -2.06 18.49 3.61
C VAL A 173 -0.56 18.67 3.34
N ASP A 174 0.23 18.89 4.39
CA ASP A 174 1.68 19.09 4.27
C ASP A 174 2.49 17.81 4.57
N GLU A 175 1.88 16.89 5.32
CA GLU A 175 2.43 15.58 5.67
C GLU A 175 1.28 14.63 6.02
N ALA A 176 1.45 13.31 5.88
CA ALA A 176 0.37 12.36 6.11
C ALA A 176 0.80 11.03 6.75
N LEU A 177 -0.12 10.47 7.53
CA LEU A 177 -0.13 9.06 7.91
C LEU A 177 -1.12 8.31 7.02
N SER A 178 -0.77 7.09 6.61
CA SER A 178 -1.61 6.24 5.76
C SER A 178 -1.53 4.77 6.18
N GLU A 179 -2.03 3.88 5.33
CA GLU A 179 -2.07 2.44 5.57
C GLU A 179 -0.71 1.76 5.63
N SER A 180 -0.69 0.51 6.10
CA SER A 180 0.49 -0.36 6.16
C SER A 180 1.62 0.18 7.04
N GLY A 181 1.63 -0.20 8.32
CA GLY A 181 2.63 0.27 9.29
C GLY A 181 2.46 -0.34 10.67
N GLY A 182 3.52 -0.40 11.47
CA GLY A 182 3.40 -0.78 12.89
C GLY A 182 3.57 -2.26 13.24
N MET A 183 3.87 -3.12 12.28
CA MET A 183 4.10 -4.55 12.49
C MET A 183 5.50 -4.82 13.05
N ARG A 184 5.67 -5.97 13.71
CA ARG A 184 6.95 -6.40 14.27
C ARG A 184 7.88 -6.98 13.21
N MET A 185 9.13 -6.53 13.27
CA MET A 185 10.26 -7.09 12.54
C MET A 185 11.42 -7.30 13.51
N GLY A 186 11.52 -8.52 14.03
CA GLY A 186 12.39 -8.82 15.17
C GLY A 186 12.02 -7.94 16.37
N ARG A 187 13.01 -7.30 16.99
CA ARG A 187 12.80 -6.32 18.07
C ARG A 187 12.28 -4.95 17.60
N HIS A 188 12.23 -4.71 16.29
CA HIS A 188 11.86 -3.42 15.73
C HIS A 188 10.38 -3.38 15.36
N VAL A 189 9.87 -2.16 15.16
CA VAL A 189 8.58 -1.91 14.51
C VAL A 189 8.85 -1.34 13.13
N ALA A 190 8.31 -2.00 12.11
CA ALA A 190 8.48 -1.58 10.73
C ALA A 190 7.51 -0.46 10.38
N ILE A 191 8.03 0.62 9.80
CA ILE A 191 7.25 1.77 9.34
C ILE A 191 7.47 1.90 7.84
N GLU A 192 6.38 1.95 7.09
CA GLU A 192 6.47 2.03 5.64
C GLU A 192 6.76 3.45 5.19
N VAL A 193 7.85 3.62 4.45
CA VAL A 193 8.28 4.92 3.94
C VAL A 193 8.36 4.95 2.42
N ALA A 194 8.26 3.80 1.76
CA ALA A 194 8.42 3.67 0.32
C ALA A 194 7.60 2.51 -0.23
N GLU A 195 7.32 2.58 -1.53
CA GLU A 195 6.53 1.60 -2.26
C GLU A 195 7.15 1.34 -3.62
N LYS A 196 7.09 0.09 -4.07
CA LYS A 196 7.50 -0.27 -5.42
C LYS A 196 6.52 0.31 -6.44
N GLY A 197 7.06 0.71 -7.58
CA GLY A 197 6.27 1.10 -8.72
C GLY A 197 5.79 -0.11 -9.50
N SER A 198 4.87 0.12 -10.42
CA SER A 198 4.46 -0.84 -11.45
C SER A 198 4.71 -0.22 -12.80
N ALA A 199 5.34 -0.95 -13.70
CA ALA A 199 5.75 -0.40 -14.97
C ALA A 199 5.59 -1.49 -16.04
N GLY A 200 4.33 -1.86 -16.31
CA GLY A 200 4.02 -2.97 -17.20
C GLY A 200 4.48 -2.69 -18.64
N ARG A 201 4.99 -3.70 -19.34
CA ARG A 201 5.38 -3.62 -20.76
C ARG A 201 4.74 -4.72 -21.57
N ARG A 202 4.40 -4.45 -22.82
CA ARG A 202 4.17 -5.47 -23.85
C ARG A 202 5.32 -5.47 -24.83
N LEU A 203 6.02 -6.59 -24.94
CA LEU A 203 7.00 -6.83 -26.00
C LEU A 203 6.29 -7.51 -27.16
N THR A 204 6.40 -6.95 -28.37
CA THR A 204 5.85 -7.54 -29.60
C THR A 204 6.97 -7.80 -30.60
N VAL A 205 7.05 -9.02 -31.11
CA VAL A 205 7.93 -9.37 -32.23
C VAL A 205 7.10 -9.74 -33.45
N THR A 206 7.59 -9.36 -34.62
CA THR A 206 6.97 -9.71 -35.89
C THR A 206 7.85 -10.65 -36.70
N GLY A 207 7.25 -11.27 -37.71
CA GLY A 207 7.90 -12.20 -38.61
C GLY A 207 7.07 -12.35 -39.90
N ARG A 208 7.53 -13.24 -40.78
CA ARG A 208 6.89 -13.53 -42.07
C ARG A 208 6.07 -14.82 -41.91
N PRO A 209 4.73 -14.76 -41.95
CA PRO A 209 3.89 -15.93 -41.80
C PRO A 209 4.08 -16.92 -42.97
N GLY A 210 3.67 -18.17 -42.77
CA GLY A 210 3.79 -19.23 -43.77
C GLY A 210 2.93 -20.45 -43.44
N HIS A 211 2.77 -21.36 -44.40
CA HIS A 211 2.05 -22.61 -44.18
C HIS A 211 2.94 -23.59 -43.42
N ALA A 212 2.45 -24.18 -42.33
CA ALA A 212 3.28 -25.01 -41.44
C ALA A 212 3.87 -26.26 -42.12
N SER A 213 3.23 -26.78 -43.19
CA SER A 213 3.74 -27.92 -43.95
C SER A 213 4.88 -27.58 -44.93
N VAL A 214 5.12 -26.30 -45.21
CA VAL A 214 6.21 -25.80 -46.07
C VAL A 214 6.86 -24.59 -45.40
N PRO A 215 7.59 -24.80 -44.28
CA PRO A 215 8.06 -23.71 -43.41
C PRO A 215 9.22 -22.90 -44.00
N TYR A 216 9.85 -23.37 -45.07
CA TYR A 216 11.02 -22.71 -45.66
C TYR A 216 10.70 -21.28 -46.11
N GLY A 217 11.50 -20.30 -45.65
CA GLY A 217 11.34 -18.88 -45.96
C GLY A 217 10.41 -18.11 -45.02
N ALA A 218 9.65 -18.78 -44.15
CA ALA A 218 8.90 -18.12 -43.07
C ALA A 218 9.86 -17.63 -41.97
N GLU A 219 9.47 -16.56 -41.27
CA GLU A 219 10.14 -16.11 -40.04
C GLU A 219 9.13 -16.25 -38.90
N ASN A 220 9.30 -17.27 -38.07
CA ASN A 220 8.33 -17.62 -37.06
C ASN A 220 8.45 -16.70 -35.83
N ALA A 221 7.47 -15.82 -35.64
CA ALA A 221 7.44 -14.90 -34.51
C ALA A 221 7.37 -15.62 -33.16
N ALA A 222 6.77 -16.81 -33.09
CA ALA A 222 6.72 -17.59 -31.86
C ALA A 222 8.10 -18.09 -31.42
N LEU A 223 8.98 -18.45 -32.37
CA LEU A 223 10.36 -18.86 -32.05
C LEU A 223 11.18 -17.67 -31.53
N ARG A 224 11.03 -16.49 -32.15
CA ARG A 224 11.66 -15.25 -31.66
C ARG A 224 11.19 -14.92 -30.24
N LEU A 225 9.88 -15.02 -29.98
CA LEU A 225 9.34 -14.80 -28.65
C LEU A 225 9.85 -15.85 -27.64
N GLY A 226 10.02 -17.11 -28.06
CA GLY A 226 10.62 -18.15 -27.23
C GLY A 226 12.03 -17.80 -26.76
N GLU A 227 12.87 -17.25 -27.63
CA GLU A 227 14.21 -16.77 -27.25
C GLU A 227 14.14 -15.57 -26.28
N ILE A 228 13.21 -14.64 -26.50
CA ILE A 228 12.95 -13.53 -25.58
C ILE A 228 12.56 -14.03 -24.19
N LEU A 229 11.63 -14.99 -24.10
CA LEU A 229 11.19 -15.57 -22.83
C LEU A 229 12.33 -16.27 -22.10
N GLN A 230 13.21 -16.97 -22.82
CA GLN A 230 14.40 -17.58 -22.22
C GLN A 230 15.31 -16.52 -21.60
N ARG A 231 15.64 -15.45 -22.33
CA ARG A 231 16.48 -14.36 -21.81
C ARG A 231 15.86 -13.66 -20.61
N LEU A 232 14.54 -13.42 -20.63
CA LEU A 232 13.81 -12.86 -19.50
C LEU A 232 13.85 -13.79 -18.28
N GLY A 233 13.73 -15.11 -18.48
CA GLY A 233 13.80 -16.10 -17.39
C GLY A 233 15.19 -16.29 -16.79
N GLU A 234 16.24 -15.97 -17.54
CA GLU A 234 17.64 -16.00 -17.09
C GLU A 234 18.10 -14.65 -16.51
N ALA A 235 17.29 -13.59 -16.65
CA ALA A 235 17.64 -12.26 -16.18
C ALA A 235 17.64 -12.18 -14.66
N VAL A 236 18.74 -11.68 -14.10
CA VAL A 236 18.86 -11.35 -12.68
C VAL A 236 19.18 -9.87 -12.57
N PRO A 237 18.17 -8.99 -12.47
CA PRO A 237 18.39 -7.58 -12.20
C PRO A 237 19.24 -7.40 -10.94
N ALA A 238 20.13 -6.40 -10.95
CA ALA A 238 21.03 -6.13 -9.84
C ALA A 238 20.25 -5.83 -8.54
N ALA A 239 20.78 -6.30 -7.43
CA ALA A 239 20.27 -5.93 -6.11
C ALA A 239 20.76 -4.53 -5.72
N GLU A 240 19.84 -3.73 -5.20
CA GLU A 240 20.07 -2.40 -4.65
C GLU A 240 20.20 -2.48 -3.12
N ILE A 241 21.43 -2.29 -2.63
CA ILE A 241 21.77 -2.30 -1.20
C ILE A 241 21.81 -0.85 -0.72
N GLY A 242 20.63 -0.25 -0.55
CA GLY A 242 20.45 1.10 -0.02
C GLY A 242 20.10 1.12 1.47
N GLU A 243 19.87 2.33 2.02
CA GLU A 243 19.53 2.55 3.43
C GLU A 243 18.31 1.71 3.89
N LEU A 244 17.28 1.60 3.04
CA LEU A 244 16.08 0.79 3.34
C LEU A 244 16.39 -0.70 3.44
N TRP A 245 17.27 -1.21 2.57
CA TRP A 245 17.69 -2.60 2.62
C TRP A 245 18.57 -2.88 3.84
N ASP A 246 19.49 -1.96 4.15
CA ASP A 246 20.33 -2.07 5.34
C ASP A 246 19.51 -2.09 6.63
N GLY A 247 18.46 -1.26 6.71
CA GLY A 247 17.47 -1.27 7.77
C GLY A 247 16.75 -2.61 7.87
N PHE A 248 16.24 -3.13 6.74
CA PHE A 248 15.59 -4.45 6.68
C PHE A 248 16.50 -5.55 7.25
N VAL A 249 17.75 -5.63 6.80
CA VAL A 249 18.73 -6.61 7.28
C VAL A 249 19.02 -6.42 8.77
N ALA A 250 19.26 -5.18 9.22
CA ALA A 250 19.59 -4.88 10.62
C ALA A 250 18.46 -5.23 11.58
N ALA A 251 17.21 -5.06 11.15
CA ALA A 251 16.07 -5.31 12.00
C ALA A 251 15.67 -6.78 12.09
N ARG A 252 16.05 -7.59 11.10
CA ARG A 252 15.58 -8.98 10.95
C ARG A 252 16.66 -10.04 11.13
N ILE A 253 17.93 -9.70 10.92
CA ILE A 253 19.01 -10.67 10.82
C ILE A 253 19.99 -10.48 11.97
N GLU A 254 19.90 -11.36 12.96
CA GLU A 254 20.80 -11.37 14.11
C GLU A 254 22.15 -12.06 13.81
N ASP A 255 22.15 -13.06 12.91
CA ASP A 255 23.37 -13.76 12.49
C ASP A 255 24.28 -12.82 11.67
N PRO A 256 25.46 -12.42 12.21
CA PRO A 256 26.35 -11.48 11.54
C PRO A 256 26.81 -11.97 10.17
N ASP A 257 27.04 -13.28 10.02
CA ASP A 257 27.53 -13.86 8.76
C ASP A 257 26.45 -13.81 7.68
N LEU A 258 25.19 -14.05 8.06
CA LEU A 258 24.05 -13.91 7.14
C LEU A 258 23.81 -12.44 6.80
N ALA A 259 23.92 -11.55 7.78
CA ALA A 259 23.75 -10.12 7.59
C ALA A 259 24.82 -9.52 6.66
N GLU A 260 26.07 -9.97 6.74
CA GLU A 260 27.13 -9.59 5.79
C GLU A 260 26.79 -10.07 4.38
N ARG A 261 26.39 -11.34 4.21
CA ARG A 261 26.03 -11.87 2.88
C ARG A 261 24.84 -11.17 2.24
N LEU A 262 23.85 -10.77 3.03
CA LEU A 262 22.68 -10.03 2.54
C LEU A 262 23.02 -8.58 2.16
N ARG A 263 24.14 -8.02 2.62
CA ARG A 263 24.62 -6.68 2.23
C ARG A 263 25.62 -6.70 1.07
N ASP A 264 25.96 -7.88 0.57
CA ASP A 264 26.79 -8.04 -0.62
C ASP A 264 25.87 -8.34 -1.82
N PRO A 265 25.77 -7.46 -2.82
CA PRO A 265 24.87 -7.65 -3.96
C PRO A 265 25.17 -8.92 -4.77
N VAL A 266 26.41 -9.44 -4.70
CA VAL A 266 26.80 -10.68 -5.38
C VAL A 266 26.38 -11.92 -4.59
N ARG A 267 26.35 -11.84 -3.25
CA ARG A 267 26.05 -12.99 -2.36
C ARG A 267 24.61 -13.04 -1.90
N LEU A 268 23.87 -11.94 -2.03
CA LEU A 268 22.50 -11.81 -1.53
C LEU A 268 21.59 -12.93 -2.06
N ASP A 269 21.64 -13.25 -3.35
CA ASP A 269 20.75 -14.27 -3.94
C ASP A 269 20.95 -15.66 -3.35
N ALA A 270 22.20 -16.04 -3.09
CA ALA A 270 22.51 -17.30 -2.43
C ALA A 270 22.10 -17.30 -0.94
N ALA A 271 21.97 -16.12 -0.33
CA ALA A 271 21.56 -15.95 1.05
C ALA A 271 20.03 -15.89 1.24
N LEU A 272 19.26 -15.45 0.24
CA LEU A 272 17.79 -15.33 0.33
C LEU A 272 17.08 -16.59 0.84
N PRO A 273 17.42 -17.82 0.42
CA PRO A 273 16.74 -19.02 0.93
C PRO A 273 16.87 -19.21 2.45
N LYS A 274 17.88 -18.60 3.10
CA LYS A 274 18.06 -18.64 4.55
C LYS A 274 17.03 -17.80 5.31
N LEU A 275 16.28 -16.94 4.63
CA LEU A 275 15.22 -16.11 5.20
C LEU A 275 13.89 -16.85 5.39
N GLY A 276 13.75 -18.06 4.87
CA GLY A 276 12.50 -18.82 4.98
C GLY A 276 11.33 -18.16 4.24
N GLY A 277 10.17 -18.05 4.90
CA GLY A 277 8.93 -17.56 4.27
C GLY A 277 9.01 -16.14 3.69
N ILE A 278 9.92 -15.31 4.19
CA ILE A 278 10.07 -13.92 3.72
C ILE A 278 11.05 -13.78 2.54
N ALA A 279 11.69 -14.86 2.08
CA ALA A 279 12.69 -14.81 1.02
C ALA A 279 12.16 -14.18 -0.28
N GLY A 280 10.91 -14.49 -0.65
CA GLY A 280 10.28 -13.92 -1.85
C GLY A 280 10.04 -12.41 -1.73
N TYR A 281 9.62 -11.94 -0.56
CA TYR A 281 9.45 -10.52 -0.30
C TYR A 281 10.81 -9.80 -0.28
N ALA A 282 11.80 -10.36 0.42
CA ALA A 282 13.16 -9.84 0.48
C ALA A 282 13.78 -9.71 -0.93
N HIS A 283 13.57 -10.72 -1.80
CA HIS A 283 13.94 -10.63 -3.21
C HIS A 283 13.25 -9.43 -3.88
N ALA A 284 11.93 -9.33 -3.77
CA ALA A 284 11.13 -8.30 -4.43
C ALA A 284 11.53 -6.87 -4.03
N VAL A 285 11.81 -6.63 -2.75
CA VAL A 285 12.19 -5.29 -2.27
C VAL A 285 13.68 -4.96 -2.45
N SER A 286 14.51 -5.94 -2.85
CA SER A 286 15.94 -5.71 -3.12
C SER A 286 16.24 -5.25 -4.54
N ARG A 287 15.31 -5.31 -5.51
CA ARG A 287 15.62 -5.07 -6.94
C ARG A 287 14.39 -4.77 -7.79
N ILE A 288 14.62 -4.43 -9.05
CA ILE A 288 13.57 -4.49 -10.08
C ILE A 288 13.21 -5.95 -10.35
N THR A 289 11.92 -6.29 -10.35
CA THR A 289 11.46 -7.64 -10.74
C THR A 289 10.78 -7.60 -12.08
N ILE A 290 11.05 -8.57 -12.95
CA ILE A 290 10.44 -8.70 -14.27
C ILE A 290 9.74 -10.06 -14.35
N SER A 291 8.42 -10.06 -14.52
CA SER A 291 7.62 -11.28 -14.61
C SER A 291 6.87 -11.34 -15.94
N PRO A 292 7.17 -12.30 -16.83
CA PRO A 292 6.33 -12.60 -17.98
C PRO A 292 4.97 -13.16 -17.54
N THR A 293 3.87 -12.49 -17.89
CA THR A 293 2.53 -12.84 -17.39
C THR A 293 1.58 -13.34 -18.47
N VAL A 294 1.60 -12.75 -19.68
CA VAL A 294 0.67 -13.16 -20.75
C VAL A 294 1.36 -13.34 -22.08
N VAL A 295 1.36 -14.56 -22.61
CA VAL A 295 1.99 -14.92 -23.90
C VAL A 295 0.93 -15.14 -24.96
N ARG A 296 1.12 -14.56 -26.15
CA ARG A 296 0.21 -14.70 -27.30
C ARG A 296 1.00 -14.98 -28.58
N ALA A 297 0.67 -16.07 -29.28
CA ALA A 297 1.27 -16.38 -30.59
C ALA A 297 0.39 -17.34 -31.42
N GLY A 298 0.11 -16.99 -32.67
CA GLY A 298 -0.64 -17.84 -33.61
C GLY A 298 -2.13 -17.94 -33.35
N SER A 299 -2.84 -18.54 -34.30
CA SER A 299 -4.30 -18.72 -34.26
C SER A 299 -4.76 -20.11 -34.71
N LEU A 300 -3.99 -20.79 -35.55
CA LEU A 300 -4.26 -22.13 -36.06
C LEU A 300 -2.97 -22.95 -36.10
N HIS A 301 -3.05 -24.25 -35.84
CA HIS A 301 -1.87 -25.13 -35.77
C HIS A 301 -1.10 -25.26 -37.10
N ASN A 302 -1.76 -25.02 -38.24
CA ASN A 302 -1.16 -25.14 -39.58
C ASN A 302 -0.65 -23.81 -40.15
N VAL A 303 -0.61 -22.74 -39.35
CA VAL A 303 -0.15 -21.41 -39.75
C VAL A 303 1.03 -20.98 -38.89
N ILE A 304 2.16 -20.67 -39.52
CA ILE A 304 3.32 -20.08 -38.84
C ILE A 304 2.97 -18.63 -38.50
N PRO A 305 3.04 -18.23 -37.21
CA PRO A 305 2.64 -16.89 -36.79
C PRO A 305 3.61 -15.82 -37.27
N GLY A 306 3.06 -14.74 -37.85
CA GLY A 306 3.79 -13.52 -38.20
C GLY A 306 3.88 -12.49 -37.06
N SER A 307 3.25 -12.74 -35.92
CA SER A 307 3.32 -11.89 -34.74
C SER A 307 3.21 -12.72 -33.46
N ALA A 308 3.93 -12.31 -32.43
CA ALA A 308 3.87 -12.88 -31.09
C ALA A 308 4.18 -11.79 -30.05
N SER A 309 3.56 -11.86 -28.88
CA SER A 309 3.77 -10.88 -27.81
C SER A 309 3.82 -11.50 -26.42
N VAL A 310 4.50 -10.81 -25.51
CA VAL A 310 4.47 -11.08 -24.07
C VAL A 310 4.16 -9.81 -23.29
N ASP A 311 3.25 -9.90 -22.32
CA ASP A 311 3.03 -8.87 -21.31
C ASP A 311 3.92 -9.15 -20.10
N LEU A 312 4.54 -8.10 -19.57
CA LEU A 312 5.45 -8.12 -18.44
C LEU A 312 4.84 -7.32 -17.30
N ASP A 313 4.76 -7.90 -16.10
CA ASP A 313 4.64 -7.15 -14.85
C ASP A 313 6.05 -6.82 -14.37
N ILE A 314 6.39 -5.53 -14.34
CA ILE A 314 7.68 -5.04 -13.88
C ILE A 314 7.47 -4.16 -12.66
N ARG A 315 8.15 -4.50 -11.56
CA ARG A 315 8.09 -3.72 -10.32
C ARG A 315 9.37 -2.95 -10.11
N THR A 316 9.29 -1.63 -10.07
CA THR A 316 10.44 -0.72 -9.98
C THR A 316 10.78 -0.34 -8.55
N LEU A 317 11.95 0.26 -8.38
CA LEU A 317 12.40 0.85 -7.11
C LEU A 317 12.33 2.38 -7.21
N PRO A 318 12.22 3.10 -6.07
CA PRO A 318 12.25 4.57 -6.08
C PRO A 318 13.47 5.10 -6.84
N GLY A 319 13.23 6.07 -7.72
CA GLY A 319 14.26 6.66 -8.59
C GLY A 319 14.48 5.94 -9.93
N VAL A 320 13.81 4.82 -10.18
CA VAL A 320 13.83 4.12 -11.49
C VAL A 320 12.63 4.55 -12.32
N GLY A 321 12.88 5.22 -13.45
CA GLY A 321 11.87 5.63 -14.42
C GLY A 321 11.72 4.65 -15.59
N ASP A 322 10.86 5.03 -16.54
CA ASP A 322 10.55 4.18 -17.69
C ASP A 322 11.73 3.98 -18.64
N ASP A 323 12.57 5.00 -18.80
CA ASP A 323 13.77 4.94 -19.63
C ASP A 323 14.79 3.93 -19.08
N GLU A 324 14.98 3.90 -17.75
CA GLU A 324 15.86 2.91 -17.11
C GLU A 324 15.33 1.48 -17.28
N VAL A 325 14.02 1.28 -17.19
CA VAL A 325 13.43 -0.04 -17.41
C VAL A 325 13.55 -0.48 -18.86
N ASP A 326 13.31 0.41 -19.82
CA ASP A 326 13.44 0.08 -21.24
C ASP A 326 14.90 -0.20 -21.61
N GLN A 327 15.87 0.49 -20.99
CA GLN A 327 17.30 0.16 -21.09
C GLN A 327 17.64 -1.19 -20.48
N LEU A 328 17.08 -1.53 -19.31
CA LEU A 328 17.25 -2.84 -18.69
C LEU A 328 16.70 -3.95 -19.60
N LEU A 329 15.51 -3.76 -20.17
CA LEU A 329 14.94 -4.70 -21.13
C LEU A 329 15.82 -4.83 -22.37
N ALA A 330 16.30 -3.72 -22.94
CA ALA A 330 17.22 -3.76 -24.08
C ALA A 330 18.50 -4.56 -23.76
N ALA A 331 19.07 -4.37 -22.57
CA ALA A 331 20.24 -5.13 -22.11
C ALA A 331 19.95 -6.63 -21.97
N VAL A 332 18.81 -6.99 -21.39
CA VAL A 332 18.35 -8.40 -21.26
C VAL A 332 18.13 -9.05 -22.63
N LEU A 333 17.49 -8.32 -23.55
CA LEU A 333 17.18 -8.83 -24.89
C LEU A 333 18.41 -8.87 -25.81
N GLY A 334 19.42 -8.04 -25.56
CA GLY A 334 20.62 -7.94 -26.38
C GLY A 334 20.27 -7.66 -27.86
N PRO A 335 20.83 -8.42 -28.82
CA PRO A 335 20.54 -8.22 -30.25
C PRO A 335 19.06 -8.36 -30.64
N LEU A 336 18.24 -9.04 -29.83
CA LEU A 336 16.80 -9.18 -30.11
C LEU A 336 16.02 -7.89 -29.87
N ALA A 337 16.59 -6.92 -29.15
CA ALA A 337 15.94 -5.65 -28.84
C ALA A 337 15.53 -4.90 -30.11
N GLU A 338 16.34 -4.93 -31.18
CA GLU A 338 16.05 -4.26 -32.46
C GLU A 338 14.78 -4.79 -33.14
N GLY A 339 14.43 -6.07 -32.89
CA GLY A 339 13.26 -6.73 -33.46
C GLY A 339 12.03 -6.73 -32.56
N ALA A 340 12.13 -6.18 -31.34
CA ALA A 340 11.08 -6.18 -30.34
C ALA A 340 10.53 -4.75 -30.15
N ARG A 341 9.26 -4.55 -30.46
CA ARG A 341 8.54 -3.32 -30.11
C ARG A 341 8.12 -3.37 -28.65
N ILE A 342 8.49 -2.34 -27.89
CA ILE A 342 8.02 -2.13 -26.52
C ILE A 342 6.79 -1.21 -26.55
N GLU A 343 5.75 -1.61 -25.84
CA GLU A 343 4.55 -0.82 -25.57
C GLU A 343 4.37 -0.70 -24.07
N HIS A 344 4.21 0.51 -23.55
CA HIS A 344 3.97 0.74 -22.12
C HIS A 344 2.52 0.41 -21.77
N LEU A 345 2.35 -0.44 -20.76
CA LEU A 345 1.05 -0.77 -20.17
C LEU A 345 0.81 0.13 -18.95
N ARG A 346 -0.39 0.06 -18.36
CA ARG A 346 -0.71 0.82 -17.15
C ARG A 346 0.28 0.51 -16.03
N GLY A 347 0.72 1.55 -15.34
CA GLY A 347 1.69 1.50 -14.26
C GLY A 347 1.59 2.74 -13.37
N TRP A 348 2.43 2.79 -12.34
CA TRP A 348 2.60 3.90 -11.41
C TRP A 348 4.06 3.99 -10.95
N ALA A 349 4.51 5.18 -10.58
CA ALA A 349 5.88 5.39 -10.15
C ALA A 349 6.15 4.72 -8.80
N ALA A 350 7.39 4.30 -8.58
CA ALA A 350 7.86 3.95 -7.26
C ALA A 350 8.05 5.24 -6.46
N THR A 351 7.61 5.25 -5.20
CA THR A 351 7.63 6.47 -4.38
C THR A 351 8.30 6.23 -3.03
N ALA A 352 8.88 7.27 -2.45
CA ALA A 352 9.51 7.21 -1.14
C ALA A 352 9.44 8.55 -0.42
N SER A 353 9.34 8.50 0.90
CA SER A 353 9.53 9.63 1.81
C SER A 353 10.83 9.45 2.59
N SER A 354 11.53 10.55 2.88
CA SER A 354 12.72 10.54 3.72
C SER A 354 12.36 10.21 5.17
N ALA A 355 13.15 9.35 5.84
CA ALA A 355 12.99 9.10 7.27
C ALA A 355 13.50 10.27 8.15
N GLN A 356 14.00 11.35 7.55
CA GLN A 356 14.56 12.52 8.23
C GLN A 356 13.56 13.70 8.22
N THR A 357 12.32 13.44 8.62
CA THR A 357 11.26 14.44 8.73
C THR A 357 10.73 14.58 10.16
N PRO A 358 10.11 15.74 10.51
CA PRO A 358 9.45 15.90 11.81
C PRO A 358 8.36 14.86 12.07
N LEU A 359 7.56 14.48 11.06
CA LEU A 359 6.54 13.45 11.21
C LEU A 359 7.14 12.07 11.51
N PHE A 360 8.20 11.67 10.80
CA PHE A 360 8.85 10.39 11.07
C PHE A 360 9.50 10.35 12.47
N ALA A 361 10.07 11.47 12.93
CA ALA A 361 10.59 11.60 14.29
C ALA A 361 9.47 11.42 15.35
N ALA A 362 8.30 12.02 15.13
CA ALA A 362 7.14 11.85 16.01
C ALA A 362 6.63 10.40 16.01
N ILE A 363 6.62 9.72 14.86
CA ILE A 363 6.31 8.29 14.76
C ILE A 363 7.27 7.47 15.62
N ALA A 364 8.59 7.66 15.44
CA ALA A 364 9.61 6.92 16.18
C ALA A 364 9.50 7.15 17.69
N SER A 365 9.31 8.40 18.11
CA SER A 365 9.09 8.80 19.51
C SER A 365 7.85 8.12 20.12
N ALA A 366 6.74 8.07 19.38
CA ALA A 366 5.51 7.45 19.85
C ALA A 366 5.65 5.93 19.99
N VAL A 367 6.26 5.27 19.00
CA VAL A 367 6.52 3.82 19.03
C VAL A 367 7.46 3.46 20.18
N GLU A 368 8.56 4.20 20.37
CA GLU A 368 9.49 3.95 21.47
C GLU A 368 8.80 4.12 22.83
N THR A 369 8.01 5.18 22.99
CA THR A 369 7.30 5.45 24.24
C THR A 369 6.29 4.35 24.60
N ILE A 370 5.53 3.87 23.62
CA ILE A 370 4.39 2.97 23.86
C ILE A 370 4.80 1.51 23.81
N ALA A 371 5.61 1.13 22.83
CA ALA A 371 5.98 -0.25 22.55
C ALA A 371 7.41 -0.61 22.99
N GLY A 372 8.20 0.37 23.47
CA GLY A 372 9.58 0.13 23.92
C GLY A 372 10.49 -0.39 22.82
N ALA A 373 10.19 -0.07 21.56
CA ALA A 373 10.83 -0.68 20.40
C ALA A 373 11.40 0.38 19.45
N PRO A 374 12.59 0.16 18.88
CA PRO A 374 13.10 1.01 17.81
C PRO A 374 12.26 0.85 16.54
N VAL A 375 12.17 1.92 15.77
CA VAL A 375 11.56 1.91 14.43
C VAL A 375 12.61 1.55 13.37
N VAL A 376 12.15 0.86 12.33
CA VAL A 376 12.92 0.63 11.10
C VAL A 376 12.09 1.05 9.88
N PRO A 377 12.61 1.92 9.00
CA PRO A 377 11.93 2.26 7.76
C PRO A 377 12.00 1.09 6.78
N ILE A 378 10.89 0.76 6.14
CA ILE A 378 10.79 -0.31 5.15
C ILE A 378 10.09 0.18 3.87
N MET A 379 10.21 -0.62 2.82
CA MET A 379 9.51 -0.42 1.54
C MET A 379 8.50 -1.53 1.30
N ALA A 380 7.26 -1.22 0.98
CA ALA A 380 6.31 -2.23 0.53
C ALA A 380 6.59 -2.68 -0.91
N ALA A 381 6.24 -3.94 -1.18
CA ALA A 381 6.29 -4.49 -2.53
C ALA A 381 5.05 -4.11 -3.37
N GLY A 382 3.96 -3.70 -2.71
CA GLY A 382 2.74 -3.15 -3.32
C GLY A 382 2.72 -1.63 -3.26
N GLY A 383 1.53 -1.05 -3.39
CA GLY A 383 1.32 0.38 -3.19
C GLY A 383 -0.06 0.66 -2.61
N SER A 384 -0.15 1.80 -1.94
CA SER A 384 -1.30 2.42 -1.27
C SER A 384 -1.56 3.80 -1.86
N ASP A 385 -2.59 4.48 -1.40
CA ASP A 385 -2.84 5.89 -1.74
C ASP A 385 -1.75 6.87 -1.24
N ALA A 386 -0.87 6.45 -0.32
CA ALA A 386 0.27 7.26 0.11
C ALA A 386 1.20 7.64 -1.05
N ARG A 387 1.30 6.78 -2.08
CA ARG A 387 2.09 7.04 -3.30
C ARG A 387 1.67 8.35 -3.98
N VAL A 388 0.37 8.65 -3.98
CA VAL A 388 -0.18 9.83 -4.67
C VAL A 388 0.26 11.11 -3.98
N LEU A 389 0.27 11.12 -2.64
CA LEU A 389 0.79 12.24 -1.87
C LEU A 389 2.31 12.41 -2.09
N ARG A 390 3.06 11.30 -2.11
CA ARG A 390 4.52 11.31 -2.35
C ARG A 390 4.87 11.84 -3.74
N GLU A 391 4.11 11.50 -4.78
CA GLU A 391 4.27 12.06 -6.14
C GLU A 391 4.08 13.59 -6.17
N LEU A 392 3.23 14.13 -5.29
CA LEU A 392 3.01 15.56 -5.11
C LEU A 392 4.06 16.22 -4.19
N GLY A 393 5.06 15.47 -3.73
CA GLY A 393 6.11 15.95 -2.83
C GLY A 393 5.67 16.08 -1.37
N ILE A 394 4.54 15.48 -0.98
CA ILE A 394 4.03 15.46 0.39
C ILE A 394 4.58 14.20 1.09
N PRO A 395 5.37 14.35 2.18
CA PRO A 395 5.83 13.19 2.95
C PRO A 395 4.65 12.40 3.51
N ALA A 396 4.60 11.10 3.22
CA ALA A 396 3.55 10.22 3.69
C ALA A 396 4.15 8.90 4.20
N TYR A 397 3.67 8.42 5.35
CA TYR A 397 4.17 7.19 5.99
C TYR A 397 3.02 6.26 6.30
N GLY A 398 3.22 4.99 6.02
CA GLY A 398 2.30 3.97 6.45
C GLY A 398 2.44 3.71 7.94
N PHE A 399 1.35 3.84 8.69
CA PHE A 399 1.39 3.84 10.15
C PHE A 399 0.15 3.24 10.81
N GLY A 400 0.41 2.21 11.61
CA GLY A 400 -0.35 1.80 12.77
C GLY A 400 0.63 1.45 13.90
N LEU A 401 0.14 0.89 15.01
CA LEU A 401 1.00 0.22 15.99
C LEU A 401 0.31 -1.06 16.44
N LEU A 402 0.84 -2.20 15.99
CA LEU A 402 0.26 -3.51 16.24
C LEU A 402 0.89 -4.18 17.47
N GLY A 403 0.15 -5.13 18.05
CA GLY A 403 0.61 -5.97 19.15
C GLY A 403 1.87 -6.78 18.80
N PRO A 404 2.61 -7.28 19.80
CA PRO A 404 3.89 -7.98 19.60
C PRO A 404 3.76 -9.26 18.74
N GLU A 405 2.58 -9.87 18.70
CA GLU A 405 2.32 -11.08 17.90
C GLU A 405 2.01 -10.79 16.41
N TRP A 406 1.96 -9.52 16.02
CA TRP A 406 1.78 -9.10 14.62
C TRP A 406 3.12 -8.97 13.93
N THR A 407 3.68 -10.11 13.55
CA THR A 407 4.83 -10.13 12.66
C THR A 407 4.47 -9.59 11.28
N TYR A 408 5.48 -9.11 10.55
CA TYR A 408 5.33 -8.73 9.15
C TYR A 408 4.65 -9.84 8.32
N GLU A 409 5.02 -11.11 8.52
CA GLU A 409 4.39 -12.27 7.86
C GLU A 409 2.90 -12.37 8.16
N ARG A 410 2.52 -12.38 9.45
CA ARG A 410 1.12 -12.50 9.86
C ARG A 410 0.27 -11.37 9.29
N TYR A 411 0.80 -10.15 9.32
CA TYR A 411 0.12 -8.98 8.77
C TYR A 411 -0.15 -9.17 7.27
N ARG A 412 0.88 -9.56 6.51
CA ARG A 412 0.78 -9.76 5.05
C ARG A 412 -0.09 -10.95 4.65
N GLU A 413 -0.12 -12.02 5.46
CA GLU A 413 -1.03 -13.16 5.25
C GLU A 413 -2.49 -12.79 5.50
N GLY A 414 -2.76 -11.85 6.42
CA GLY A 414 -4.10 -11.37 6.72
C GLY A 414 -4.67 -10.44 5.65
N MET A 415 -3.84 -9.60 5.02
CA MET A 415 -4.27 -8.69 3.95
C MET A 415 -4.80 -9.49 2.75
N HIS A 416 -6.02 -9.15 2.30
CA HIS A 416 -6.75 -9.81 1.21
C HIS A 416 -7.02 -11.31 1.42
N GLY A 417 -6.54 -11.91 2.52
CA GLY A 417 -6.76 -13.30 2.89
C GLY A 417 -8.17 -13.57 3.41
N ASN A 418 -8.47 -14.84 3.60
CA ASN A 418 -9.67 -15.28 4.32
C ASN A 418 -9.49 -15.08 5.82
N ASP A 419 -10.60 -15.06 6.57
CA ASP A 419 -10.59 -14.97 8.04
C ASP A 419 -9.80 -13.75 8.57
N GLU A 420 -9.83 -12.65 7.81
CA GLU A 420 -9.22 -11.38 8.20
C GLU A 420 -9.85 -10.88 9.50
N ARG A 421 -8.97 -10.49 10.43
CA ARG A 421 -9.34 -10.04 11.77
C ARG A 421 -8.21 -9.28 12.40
N ILE A 422 -8.52 -8.40 13.35
CA ILE A 422 -7.53 -7.65 14.13
C ILE A 422 -7.86 -7.71 15.61
N ASP A 423 -6.84 -7.86 16.47
CA ASP A 423 -7.05 -7.89 17.91
C ASP A 423 -7.30 -6.49 18.51
N LEU A 424 -7.97 -6.47 19.65
CA LEU A 424 -8.28 -5.22 20.36
C LEU A 424 -7.03 -4.46 20.82
N GLU A 425 -5.96 -5.16 21.24
CA GLU A 425 -4.72 -4.53 21.70
C GLU A 425 -4.08 -3.71 20.57
N SER A 426 -4.03 -4.23 19.35
CA SER A 426 -3.52 -3.53 18.18
C SER A 426 -4.31 -2.25 17.85
N ILE A 427 -5.63 -2.28 17.97
CA ILE A 427 -6.47 -1.07 17.79
C ILE A 427 -6.15 -0.04 18.88
N GLU A 428 -6.05 -0.48 20.14
CA GLU A 428 -5.78 0.41 21.28
C GLU A 428 -4.37 1.03 21.22
N LEU A 429 -3.36 0.23 20.90
CA LEU A 429 -1.98 0.68 20.69
C LEU A 429 -1.90 1.72 19.56
N THR A 430 -2.59 1.45 18.45
CA THR A 430 -2.65 2.37 17.30
C THR A 430 -3.26 3.71 17.71
N VAL A 431 -4.42 3.72 18.38
CA VAL A 431 -5.05 4.96 18.85
C VAL A 431 -4.14 5.70 19.84
N ALA A 432 -3.51 5.00 20.77
CA ALA A 432 -2.59 5.60 21.74
C ALA A 432 -1.39 6.29 21.06
N ALA A 433 -0.80 5.63 20.04
CA ALA A 433 0.32 6.19 19.29
C ALA A 433 -0.10 7.38 18.43
N LEU A 434 -1.27 7.30 17.77
CA LEU A 434 -1.81 8.39 16.99
C LEU A 434 -2.06 9.65 17.83
N ARG A 435 -2.64 9.51 19.04
CA ARG A 435 -2.81 10.65 19.96
C ARG A 435 -1.48 11.37 20.22
N ARG A 436 -0.41 10.60 20.44
CA ARG A 436 0.92 11.16 20.72
C ARG A 436 1.53 11.84 19.51
N ILE A 437 1.43 11.22 18.33
CA ILE A 437 1.92 11.81 17.07
C ILE A 437 1.15 13.11 16.77
N VAL A 438 -0.17 13.08 16.83
CA VAL A 438 -1.04 14.24 16.60
C VAL A 438 -0.73 15.35 17.60
N ALA A 439 -0.54 15.03 18.88
CA ALA A 439 -0.14 16.01 19.89
C ALA A 439 1.19 16.70 19.58
N GLU A 440 2.19 15.93 19.16
CA GLU A 440 3.51 16.48 18.82
C GLU A 440 3.46 17.32 17.53
N ARG A 441 2.70 16.89 16.52
CA ARG A 441 2.71 17.51 15.18
C ARG A 441 1.82 18.72 15.08
N VAL A 442 0.56 18.59 15.50
CA VAL A 442 -0.43 19.67 15.38
C VAL A 442 -0.72 20.36 16.70
N GLY A 443 -0.18 19.92 17.84
CA GLY A 443 -0.23 20.66 19.10
C GLY A 443 -1.56 20.55 19.85
N SER A 444 -2.13 19.34 19.94
CA SER A 444 -3.38 19.07 20.69
C SER A 444 -3.35 17.75 21.45
N LEU A 445 -4.10 17.68 22.55
CA LEU A 445 -4.22 16.60 23.55
C LEU A 445 -3.17 16.73 24.66
N GLY A 446 -3.54 17.51 25.68
CA GLY A 446 -2.75 17.73 26.89
C GLY A 446 -2.58 16.50 27.76
#